data_AF-A0A2J8TVY1-F1
#
_entry.id   AF-A0A2J8TVY1-F1
#
_cell.length_a   1.000
_cell.length_b   1.000
_cell.length_c   1.000
_cell.angle_alpha   90.00
_cell.angle_beta   90.00
_cell.angle_gamma   90.00
#
_symmetry.space_group_name_H-M   'P 1'
#
loop_
_entity.id
_entity.type
_entity.pdbx_description
1 polymer ?
#
loop_
_entity_poly.entity_id
_entity_poly.type
_entity_poly.pdbx_seq_one_letter_code
_entity_poly.pdbx_strand_id
1 'polypeptide(L)'
;MVRLLNCIVAVSQNMGIGKNGDLPWPPLRNEFRYFQRMTTTSSVEGKQNLVIMGRKTWFSIPEKNRPLKDRINLVLSRELKEPPQGAHFLARSLDDALKLTERPELANKVDMIW
;
A
#
# COMPACT_ATOMS: atom_id res chain seq x y z
N MET A 1 -14.85 4.19 15.11
CA MET A 1 -13.56 4.64 15.67
C MET A 1 -12.77 5.21 14.52
N VAL A 2 -12.35 6.47 14.58
CA VAL A 2 -11.62 7.10 13.45
C VAL A 2 -10.20 6.52 13.41
N ARG A 3 -9.81 5.91 12.28
CA ARG A 3 -8.41 5.48 12.04
C ARG A 3 -7.69 6.56 11.23
N LEU A 4 -6.45 6.87 11.59
CA LEU A 4 -5.59 7.75 10.79
C LEU A 4 -5.16 7.06 9.50
N LEU A 5 -5.20 7.81 8.40
CA LEU A 5 -4.62 7.42 7.11
C LEU A 5 -3.31 8.19 6.92
N ASN A 6 -2.21 7.46 6.78
CA ASN A 6 -0.89 8.04 6.53
C ASN A 6 -0.61 8.02 5.03
N CYS A 7 -0.07 9.12 4.49
CA CYS A 7 0.35 9.17 3.08
C CYS A 7 1.87 9.18 3.00
N ILE A 8 2.43 8.34 2.13
CA ILE A 8 3.86 8.32 1.82
C ILE A 8 4.07 8.42 0.31
N VAL A 9 4.84 9.42 -0.13
CA VAL A 9 5.06 9.72 -1.55
C VAL A 9 6.44 10.35 -1.75
N ALA A 10 7.12 9.94 -2.82
CA ALA A 10 8.29 10.64 -3.35
C ALA A 10 7.83 11.51 -4.52
N VAL A 11 8.33 12.74 -4.60
CA VAL A 11 7.92 13.73 -5.61
C VAL A 11 9.15 14.37 -6.26
N SER A 12 9.06 14.70 -7.54
CA SER A 12 10.03 15.58 -8.20
C SER A 12 9.80 17.05 -7.80
N GLN A 13 10.73 17.92 -8.17
CA GLN A 13 10.64 19.36 -7.88
C GLN A 13 9.36 20.03 -8.43
N ASN A 14 8.77 19.47 -9.49
CA ASN A 14 7.50 19.91 -10.08
C ASN A 14 6.29 19.05 -9.65
N MET A 15 6.37 18.37 -8.50
CA MET A 15 5.30 17.53 -7.94
C MET A 15 4.92 16.29 -8.80
N GLY A 16 5.77 15.91 -9.74
CA GLY A 16 5.61 14.68 -10.52
C GLY A 16 5.97 13.44 -9.71
N ILE A 17 5.18 12.37 -9.85
CA ILE A 17 5.36 11.11 -9.11
C ILE A 17 5.58 9.88 -10.00
N GLY A 18 5.33 10.03 -11.31
CA GLY A 18 5.34 8.91 -12.25
C GLY A 18 5.34 9.38 -13.70
N LYS A 19 5.93 8.59 -14.58
CA LYS A 19 5.90 8.78 -16.03
C LYS A 19 5.75 7.41 -16.71
N ASN A 20 4.75 7.27 -17.57
CA ASN A 20 4.46 6.03 -18.31
C ASN A 20 4.26 4.77 -17.45
N GLY A 21 3.83 4.91 -16.19
CA GLY A 21 3.61 3.80 -15.26
C GLY A 21 4.80 3.50 -14.35
N ASP A 22 5.94 4.14 -14.58
CA ASP A 22 7.16 3.96 -13.80
C ASP A 22 7.50 5.22 -12.97
N LEU A 23 8.45 5.08 -12.05
CA LEU A 23 9.05 6.21 -11.36
C LEU A 23 9.86 7.05 -12.35
N PRO A 24 9.79 8.39 -12.30
CA PRO A 24 10.43 9.26 -13.29
C PRO A 24 11.93 9.48 -13.01
N TRP A 25 12.51 8.70 -12.09
CA TRP A 25 13.91 8.77 -11.67
C TRP A 25 14.54 7.36 -11.61
N PRO A 26 15.88 7.25 -11.68
CA PRO A 26 16.59 6.00 -11.43
C PRO A 26 16.30 5.43 -10.03
N PRO A 27 16.54 4.13 -9.78
CA PRO A 27 16.28 3.53 -8.47
C PRO A 27 16.99 4.25 -7.30
N LEU A 28 16.21 4.95 -6.47
CA LEU A 28 16.70 5.66 -5.29
C LEU A 28 16.69 4.72 -4.08
N ARG A 29 17.80 4.00 -3.86
CA ARG A 29 17.88 2.95 -2.83
C ARG A 29 17.55 3.45 -1.41
N ASN A 30 17.94 4.67 -1.07
CA ASN A 30 17.66 5.24 0.25
C ASN A 30 16.17 5.55 0.43
N GLU A 31 15.51 6.08 -0.59
CA GLU A 31 14.06 6.31 -0.59
C GLU A 31 13.28 4.99 -0.46
N PHE A 32 13.70 3.93 -1.17
CA PHE A 32 13.08 2.61 -1.01
C PHE A 32 13.25 2.05 0.39
N ARG A 33 14.42 2.19 1.01
CA ARG A 33 14.66 1.77 2.40
C ARG A 33 13.80 2.59 3.37
N TYR A 34 13.64 3.89 3.13
CA TYR A 34 12.76 4.75 3.91
C TYR A 34 11.31 4.26 3.82
N PHE A 35 10.80 4.09 2.59
CA PHE A 35 9.45 3.56 2.35
C PHE A 35 9.23 2.21 3.02
N GLN A 36 10.17 1.27 2.87
CA GLN A 36 10.10 -0.04 3.50
C GLN A 36 10.04 0.06 5.01
N ARG A 37 10.93 0.86 5.63
CA ARG A 37 10.95 1.05 7.07
C ARG A 37 9.64 1.65 7.58
N MET A 38 9.18 2.75 7.00
CA MET A 38 7.95 3.43 7.43
C MET A 38 6.73 2.52 7.30
N THR A 39 6.60 1.82 6.17
CA THR A 39 5.43 0.98 5.92
C THR A 39 5.47 -0.39 6.60
N THR A 40 6.64 -0.86 7.07
CA THR A 40 6.76 -2.20 7.70
C THR A 40 6.78 -2.13 9.22
N THR A 41 7.34 -1.07 9.82
CA THR A 41 7.45 -0.94 11.27
C THR A 41 6.07 -0.72 11.91
N SER A 42 5.57 -1.74 12.60
CA SER A 42 4.37 -1.61 13.46
C SER A 42 4.77 -1.09 14.84
N SER A 43 3.92 -0.24 15.41
CA SER A 43 3.98 0.27 16.78
C SER A 43 3.36 -0.68 17.81
N VAL A 44 2.64 -1.72 17.36
CA VAL A 44 1.93 -2.67 18.22
C VAL A 44 2.41 -4.09 17.93
N GLU A 45 2.88 -4.79 18.96
CA GLU A 45 3.34 -6.18 18.83
C GLU A 45 2.22 -7.10 18.30
N GLY A 46 2.58 -7.98 17.38
CA GLY A 46 1.64 -8.92 16.74
C GLY A 46 0.73 -8.31 15.67
N LYS A 47 0.81 -6.99 15.43
CA LYS A 47 0.09 -6.32 14.35
C LYS A 47 0.99 -5.98 13.17
N GLN A 48 0.35 -5.76 12.02
CA GLN A 48 1.01 -5.36 10.79
C GLN A 48 0.41 -4.07 10.27
N ASN A 49 1.22 -3.31 9.54
CA ASN A 49 0.74 -2.18 8.79
C ASN A 49 0.05 -2.64 7.51
N LEU A 50 -0.96 -1.88 7.09
CA LEU A 50 -1.68 -2.09 5.84
C LEU A 50 -1.27 -1.01 4.84
N VAL A 51 -0.98 -1.43 3.61
CA VAL A 51 -0.66 -0.54 2.48
C VAL A 51 -1.77 -0.60 1.44
N ILE A 52 -2.36 0.55 1.13
CA ILE A 52 -3.39 0.75 0.11
C ILE A 52 -2.71 1.31 -1.14
N MET A 53 -2.95 0.68 -2.29
CA MET A 53 -2.44 1.20 -3.56
C MET A 53 -3.40 0.96 -4.71
N GLY A 54 -3.33 1.81 -5.74
CA GLY A 54 -4.09 1.62 -6.96
C GLY A 54 -3.60 0.41 -7.77
N ARG A 55 -4.50 -0.17 -8.58
CA ARG A 55 -4.19 -1.25 -9.53
C ARG A 55 -2.93 -0.99 -10.37
N LYS A 56 -2.78 0.22 -10.93
CA LYS A 56 -1.63 0.58 -11.78
C LYS A 56 -0.32 0.53 -10.99
N THR A 57 -0.31 1.03 -9.75
CA THR A 57 0.84 0.96 -8.84
C THR A 57 1.19 -0.49 -8.49
N TRP A 58 0.18 -1.33 -8.22
CA TRP A 58 0.41 -2.76 -7.97
C TRP A 58 1.13 -3.46 -9.13
N PHE A 59 0.72 -3.15 -10.37
CA PHE A 59 1.31 -3.74 -11.56
C PHE A 59 2.64 -3.13 -12.00
N SER A 60 3.01 -1.93 -11.52
CA SER A 60 4.34 -1.37 -11.76
C SER A 60 5.42 -1.91 -10.82
N ILE A 61 5.03 -2.53 -9.70
CA ILE A 61 5.97 -3.22 -8.80
C ILE A 61 6.45 -4.51 -9.48
N PRO A 62 7.78 -4.75 -9.60
CA PRO A 62 8.32 -5.98 -10.16
C PRO A 62 7.76 -7.23 -9.47
N GLU A 63 7.48 -8.29 -10.24
CA GLU A 63 6.78 -9.48 -9.71
C GLU A 63 7.47 -10.11 -8.50
N LYS A 64 8.81 -10.16 -8.51
CA LYS A 64 9.64 -10.65 -7.40
C LYS A 64 9.52 -9.84 -6.10
N ASN A 65 9.02 -8.61 -6.19
CA ASN A 65 8.89 -7.66 -5.09
C ASN A 65 7.43 -7.47 -4.64
N ARG A 66 6.45 -8.13 -5.28
CA ARG A 66 5.04 -8.15 -4.87
C ARG A 66 4.64 -9.55 -4.37
N PRO A 67 3.82 -9.67 -3.30
CA PRO A 67 3.37 -8.60 -2.43
C PRO A 67 4.52 -7.94 -1.68
N LEU A 68 4.28 -6.71 -1.21
CA LEU A 68 5.21 -6.05 -0.31
C LEU A 68 5.26 -6.84 1.00
N LYS A 69 6.39 -7.53 1.25
CA LYS A 69 6.59 -8.40 2.42
C LYS A 69 6.30 -7.68 3.74
N ASP A 70 5.83 -8.44 4.71
CA ASP A 70 5.56 -8.02 6.10
C ASP A 70 4.49 -6.91 6.25
N ARG A 71 3.67 -6.73 5.20
CA ARG A 71 2.56 -5.77 5.15
C ARG A 71 1.31 -6.42 4.60
N ILE A 72 0.16 -5.94 5.07
CA ILE A 72 -1.13 -6.29 4.47
C ILE A 72 -1.29 -5.44 3.20
N ASN A 73 -1.35 -6.09 2.05
CA ASN A 73 -1.45 -5.40 0.76
C ASN A 73 -2.91 -5.34 0.29
N LEU A 74 -3.45 -4.13 0.18
CA LEU A 74 -4.80 -3.87 -0.33
C LEU A 74 -4.73 -3.11 -1.65
N VAL A 75 -5.33 -3.68 -2.69
CA VAL A 75 -5.36 -3.09 -4.03
C VAL A 75 -6.70 -2.43 -4.30
N LEU A 76 -6.69 -1.21 -4.84
CA LEU A 76 -7.88 -0.51 -5.32
C LEU A 76 -8.07 -0.78 -6.82
N SER A 77 -9.21 -1.33 -7.21
CA SER A 77 -9.59 -1.48 -8.61
C SER A 77 -11.10 -1.50 -8.80
N ARG A 78 -11.57 -0.87 -9.87
CA ARG A 78 -12.99 -0.94 -10.29
C ARG A 78 -13.27 -2.11 -11.24
N GLU A 79 -12.22 -2.65 -11.88
CA GLU A 79 -12.30 -3.65 -12.96
C GLU A 79 -12.00 -5.07 -12.47
N LEU A 80 -11.12 -5.22 -11.47
CA LEU A 80 -10.80 -6.53 -10.92
C LEU A 80 -11.99 -7.06 -10.14
N LYS A 81 -12.23 -8.36 -10.25
CA LYS A 81 -13.27 -9.08 -9.49
C LYS A 81 -12.72 -9.72 -8.22
N GLU A 82 -11.41 -10.02 -8.22
CA GLU A 82 -10.70 -10.69 -7.15
C GLU A 82 -9.34 -10.00 -6.91
N PRO A 83 -8.76 -10.10 -5.69
CA PRO A 83 -7.41 -9.61 -5.43
C PRO A 83 -6.41 -10.18 -6.44
N PRO A 84 -5.54 -9.34 -7.04
CA PRO A 84 -4.51 -9.85 -7.92
C PRO A 84 -3.55 -10.77 -7.15
N GLN A 85 -2.89 -11.70 -7.85
CA GLN A 85 -2.05 -12.73 -7.24
C GLN A 85 -1.10 -12.16 -6.17
N GLY A 86 -1.23 -12.67 -4.94
CA GLY A 86 -0.42 -12.28 -3.78
C GLY A 86 -0.92 -11.05 -3.01
N ALA A 87 -1.84 -10.25 -3.55
CA ALA A 87 -2.52 -9.22 -2.77
C ALA A 87 -3.49 -9.87 -1.78
N HIS A 88 -3.66 -9.25 -0.60
CA HIS A 88 -4.49 -9.80 0.46
C HIS A 88 -5.95 -9.38 0.28
N PHE A 89 -6.18 -8.14 -0.15
CA PHE A 89 -7.51 -7.56 -0.27
C PHE A 89 -7.67 -6.76 -1.56
N LEU A 90 -8.92 -6.68 -2.02
CA LEU A 90 -9.36 -5.85 -3.12
C LEU A 90 -10.50 -4.94 -2.64
N ALA A 91 -10.45 -3.65 -2.97
CA ALA A 91 -11.55 -2.73 -2.76
C ALA A 91 -11.84 -1.92 -4.03
N ARG A 92 -13.09 -1.47 -4.20
CA ARG A 92 -13.51 -0.70 -5.38
C ARG A 92 -13.26 0.80 -5.25
N SER A 93 -13.09 1.27 -4.03
CA SER A 93 -12.85 2.67 -3.67
C SER A 93 -12.01 2.76 -2.39
N LEU A 94 -11.48 3.96 -2.12
CA LEU A 94 -10.79 4.22 -0.86
C LEU A 94 -11.74 4.05 0.34
N ASP A 95 -12.98 4.52 0.23
CA ASP A 95 -13.98 4.38 1.29
C ASP A 95 -14.29 2.91 1.59
N ASP A 96 -14.40 2.07 0.57
CA ASP A 96 -14.58 0.62 0.74
C ASP A 96 -13.36 -0.01 1.42
N ALA A 97 -12.15 0.43 1.07
CA ALA A 97 -10.92 -0.04 1.71
C ALA A 97 -10.88 0.34 3.20
N LEU A 98 -11.24 1.58 3.54
CA LEU A 98 -11.30 2.04 4.93
C LEU A 98 -12.35 1.25 5.73
N LYS A 99 -13.55 1.06 5.17
CA LYS A 99 -14.60 0.21 5.78
C LYS A 99 -14.14 -1.24 6.00
N LEU A 100 -13.35 -1.80 5.07
CA LEU A 100 -12.76 -3.13 5.24
C LEU A 100 -11.85 -3.19 6.48
N THR A 101 -11.06 -2.15 6.73
CA THR A 101 -10.15 -2.10 7.91
C THR A 101 -10.88 -2.04 9.25
N GLU A 102 -12.16 -1.66 9.26
CA GLU A 102 -12.99 -1.60 10.47
C GLU A 102 -13.58 -2.97 10.83
N ARG A 103 -13.57 -3.94 9.91
CA ARG A 103 -14.08 -5.29 10.18
C ARG A 103 -13.21 -5.98 11.23
N PRO A 104 -13.77 -6.77 12.17
CA PRO A 104 -13.00 -7.39 13.26
C PRO A 104 -11.75 -8.16 12.80
N GLU A 105 -11.83 -8.86 11.68
CA GLU A 105 -10.73 -9.63 11.09
C GLU A 105 -9.49 -8.77 10.77
N LEU A 106 -9.71 -7.56 10.25
CA LEU A 106 -8.64 -6.62 9.91
C LEU A 106 -8.35 -5.67 11.07
N ALA A 107 -9.36 -5.24 11.80
CA ALA A 107 -9.21 -4.29 12.90
C ALA A 107 -8.25 -4.80 13.98
N ASN A 108 -8.25 -6.11 14.23
CA ASN A 108 -7.37 -6.77 15.19
C ASN A 108 -5.94 -7.01 14.66
N LYS A 109 -5.75 -7.03 13.34
CA LYS A 109 -4.45 -7.28 12.69
C LYS A 109 -3.73 -6.00 12.27
N VAL A 110 -4.49 -4.96 11.92
CA VAL A 110 -3.97 -3.70 11.38
C VAL A 110 -3.62 -2.74 12.49
N ASP A 111 -2.36 -2.32 12.50
CA ASP A 111 -1.87 -1.21 13.30
C ASP A 111 -2.09 0.12 12.55
N MET A 112 -1.18 0.48 11.64
CA MET A 112 -1.28 1.70 10.82
C MET A 112 -1.78 1.41 9.40
N ILE A 113 -2.48 2.40 8.83
CA ILE A 113 -2.92 2.39 7.44
C ILE A 113 -2.08 3.40 6.66
N TRP A 114 -1.52 2.93 5.54
CA TRP A 114 -0.68 3.66 4.58
C TRP A 114 -1.29 3.61 3.18
#